data_AF-A0A0Q4XB06-F1
#
_entry.id   AF-A0A0Q4XB06-F1
#
_cell.length_a   1.000
_cell.length_b   1.000
_cell.length_c   1.000
_cell.angle_alpha   90.00
_cell.angle_beta   90.00
_cell.angle_gamma   90.00
#
_symmetry.space_group_name_H-M   'P 1'
#
loop_
_entity.id
_entity.type
_entity.pdbx_description
1 polymer ?
#
loop_
_entity_poly.entity_id
_entity_poly.type
_entity_poly.pdbx_seq_one_letter_code
_entity_poly.pdbx_strand_id
1 'polypeptide(L)' 'MPYSIFVRAIDSSRRSAPEILACEIENEGEASRIVHGLASSYGEFGLDTRRSVYWFRSPRGLHEIWSAASD' A
#
# COMPACT_ATOMS: atom_id res chain seq x y z
N MET A 1 -18.00 -6.64 -1.70
CA MET A 1 -17.22 -5.76 -2.59
C MET A 1 -15.78 -6.23 -2.51
N PRO A 2 -15.14 -6.58 -3.63
CA PRO A 2 -13.74 -6.95 -3.62
C PRO A 2 -12.87 -5.75 -3.26
N TYR A 3 -11.77 -6.02 -2.57
CA TYR A 3 -10.73 -5.05 -2.25
C TYR A 3 -9.54 -5.22 -3.20
N SER A 4 -8.89 -4.10 -3.49
CA SER A 4 -7.64 -4.07 -4.22
C SER A 4 -6.54 -3.43 -3.38
N ILE A 5 -5.31 -3.90 -3.57
CA ILE A 5 -4.11 -3.35 -2.97
C ILE A 5 -3.44 -2.46 -3.99
N PHE A 6 -3.24 -1.22 -3.59
CA PHE A 6 -2.59 -0.20 -4.38
C PHE A 6 -1.22 0.09 -3.79
N VAL A 7 -0.25 0.31 -4.66
CA VAL A 7 1.08 0.80 -4.31
C VAL A 7 1.38 2.06 -5.10
N ARG A 8 2.13 2.98 -4.51
CA ARG A 8 2.59 4.18 -5.19
C ARG A 8 3.99 4.55 -4.73
N ALA A 9 4.88 4.80 -5.68
CA ALA A 9 6.15 5.45 -5.38
C ALA A 9 5.94 6.93 -5.04
N ILE A 10 6.52 7.38 -3.93
CA ILE A 10 6.67 8.80 -3.59
C ILE A 10 8.06 9.21 -4.09
N ASP A 11 8.12 9.74 -5.31
CA ASP A 11 9.30 10.48 -5.75
C ASP A 11 9.16 11.96 -5.37
N SER A 12 10.27 12.58 -4.97
CA SER A 12 10.36 14.00 -4.63
C SER A 12 9.89 14.94 -5.74
N SER A 13 9.88 14.48 -7.00
CA SER A 13 9.55 15.32 -8.16
C SER A 13 8.12 15.11 -8.69
N ARG A 14 7.55 13.91 -8.56
CA ARG A 14 6.16 13.60 -8.97
C ARG A 14 5.61 12.44 -8.15
N ARG A 15 4.40 12.59 -7.60
CA ARG A 15 3.62 11.43 -7.15
C ARG A 15 3.28 10.59 -8.37
N SER A 16 3.82 9.38 -8.45
CA SER A 16 3.43 8.42 -9.49
C SER A 16 1.95 8.07 -9.36
N ALA A 17 1.33 7.63 -10.45
CA ALA A 17 -0.02 7.07 -10.38
C ALA A 17 0.00 5.81 -9.47
N PRO A 18 -1.07 5.54 -8.71
CA PRO A 18 -1.21 4.28 -7.99
C PRO A 18 -1.21 3.10 -8.98
N GLU A 19 -0.45 2.06 -8.65
CA GLU A 19 -0.43 0.78 -9.35
C GLU A 19 -1.19 -0.26 -8.53
N ILE A 20 -1.91 -1.16 -9.19
CA ILE A 20 -2.63 -2.26 -8.53
C ILE A 20 -1.66 -3.45 -8.39
N LEU A 21 -1.40 -3.88 -7.16
CA LEU A 21 -0.58 -5.07 -6.87
C LEU A 21 -1.42 -6.34 -6.82
N ALA A 22 -2.63 -6.23 -6.28
CA ALA A 22 -3.57 -7.33 -6.14
C ALA A 22 -4.99 -6.78 -6.21
N CYS A 23 -5.91 -7.53 -6.78
CA CYS A 23 -7.33 -7.22 -6.84
C CYS A 23 -8.16 -8.42 -6.40
N GLU A 24 -9.48 -8.23 -6.32
CA GLU A 24 -10.43 -9.31 -6.00
C GLU A 24 -10.26 -9.94 -4.61
N ILE A 25 -9.73 -9.19 -3.63
CA ILE A 25 -9.59 -9.67 -2.25
C ILE A 25 -10.96 -9.63 -1.57
N GLU A 26 -11.39 -10.77 -1.04
CA GLU A 26 -12.79 -10.97 -0.59
C GLU A 26 -13.18 -10.05 0.58
N ASN A 27 -12.24 -9.71 1.45
CA ASN A 27 -12.54 -8.94 2.66
C ASN A 27 -11.47 -7.90 3.02
N GLU A 28 -11.91 -6.83 3.68
CA GLU A 28 -11.07 -5.72 4.13
C GLU A 28 -9.96 -6.18 5.08
N GLY A 29 -10.27 -7.10 6.00
CA GLY A 29 -9.33 -7.57 7.01
C GLY A 29 -8.14 -8.33 6.41
N GLU A 30 -8.39 -9.09 5.36
CA GLU A 30 -7.38 -9.80 4.57
C GLU A 30 -6.56 -8.82 3.74
N ALA A 31 -7.20 -7.86 3.06
CA ALA A 31 -6.49 -6.82 2.32
C ALA A 31 -5.56 -6.02 3.26
N SER A 32 -6.05 -5.66 4.45
CA SER A 32 -5.28 -4.96 5.48
C SER A 32 -4.12 -5.80 6.01
N ARG A 33 -4.32 -7.11 6.24
CA ARG A 33 -3.25 -8.04 6.63
C ARG A 33 -2.17 -8.15 5.55
N ILE A 34 -2.55 -8.23 4.28
CA ILE A 34 -1.60 -8.31 3.17
C ILE A 34 -0.80 -7.01 3.09
N VAL A 35 -1.46 -5.85 3.14
CA VAL A 35 -0.79 -4.53 3.14
C VAL A 35 0.21 -4.43 4.30
N HIS A 36 -0.20 -4.80 5.51
CA HIS A 36 0.67 -4.79 6.68
C HIS A 36 1.85 -5.76 6.53
N GLY A 37 1.61 -6.98 6.04
CA GLY A 37 2.64 -7.98 5.79
C GLY A 37 3.67 -7.52 4.75
N LEU A 38 3.20 -6.90 3.67
CA LEU A 38 4.06 -6.34 2.64
C LEU A 38 4.91 -5.18 3.19
N ALA A 39 4.31 -4.24 3.92
CA ALA A 39 5.05 -3.12 4.49
C ALA A 39 6.08 -3.59 5.55
N SER A 40 5.68 -4.47 6.46
CA SER A 40 6.55 -5.00 7.54
C SER A 40 7.68 -5.91 7.05
N SER A 41 7.63 -6.38 5.80
CA SER A 41 8.73 -7.14 5.18
C SER A 41 9.95 -6.26 4.84
N TYR A 42 9.81 -4.94 4.89
CA TYR A 42 10.91 -3.99 4.67
C TYR A 42 11.49 -3.50 6.00
N GLY A 43 12.79 -3.23 6.04
CA GLY A 43 13.47 -2.80 7.26
C GLY A 43 13.02 -1.42 7.78
N GLU A 44 12.56 -0.54 6.90
CA GLU A 44 11.97 0.75 7.25
C GLU A 44 10.51 0.79 6.76
N PHE A 45 9.57 0.80 7.69
CA PHE A 45 8.14 0.89 7.40
C PHE A 45 7.40 1.64 8.50
N GLY A 46 6.18 2.07 8.19
CA GLY A 46 5.30 2.70 9.16
C GLY A 46 3.88 2.85 8.66
N LEU A 47 3.04 3.38 9.55
CA LEU A 47 1.64 3.69 9.27
C LEU A 47 1.44 5.20 9.34
N ASP A 48 0.96 5.80 8.25
CA ASP A 48 0.42 7.16 8.27
C ASP A 48 -1.04 7.09 8.74
N THR A 49 -1.24 7.32 10.04
CA THR A 49 -2.57 7.28 10.68
C THR A 49 -3.51 8.39 10.19
N ARG A 50 -2.99 9.46 9.58
CA ARG A 50 -3.84 10.54 9.04
C ARG A 50 -4.53 10.12 7.75
N ARG A 51 -3.90 9.23 6.99
CA ARG A 51 -4.37 8.77 5.68
C ARG A 51 -4.78 7.30 5.69
N SER A 52 -4.54 6.58 6.78
CA SER A 52 -4.67 5.13 6.89
C SER A 52 -3.90 4.39 5.79
N VAL A 53 -2.68 4.88 5.49
CA VAL A 53 -1.81 4.33 4.44
C VAL A 53 -0.53 3.82 5.09
N TYR A 54 -0.12 2.60 4.74
CA TYR A 54 1.19 2.10 5.12
C TYR A 54 2.25 2.63 4.17
N TRP A 55 3.45 2.86 4.68
CA TRP A 55 4.61 3.22 3.86
C TRP A 55 5.78 2.30 4.18
N PHE A 56 6.65 2.11 3.21
CA PHE A 56 7.89 1.37 3.36
C PHE A 56 8.98 1.98 2.49
N ARG A 57 10.24 1.83 2.90
CA ARG A 57 11.40 2.25 2.12
C ARG A 57 12.04 1.02 1.45
N SER A 58 12.21 1.11 0.14
CA SER A 58 12.94 0.13 -0.66
C SER A 58 14.21 0.77 -1.23
N PRO A 59 15.14 0.00 -1.81
CA PRO A 59 16.28 0.55 -2.55
C PRO A 59 15.87 1.48 -3.71
N ARG A 60 14.63 1.39 -4.20
CA ARG A 60 14.07 2.25 -5.25
C ARG A 60 13.45 3.55 -4.72
N GLY A 61 13.34 3.72 -3.40
CA GLY A 61 12.79 4.92 -2.77
C GLY A 61 11.69 4.63 -1.76
N LEU A 62 10.90 5.66 -1.46
CA LEU A 62 9.76 5.58 -0.55
C LEU A 62 8.50 5.15 -1.30
N HIS A 63 7.77 4.19 -0.75
CA HIS A 63 6.52 3.70 -1.32
C HIS A 63 5.40 3.78 -0.30
N GLU A 64 4.21 4.11 -0.77
CA GLU A 64 2.95 3.97 -0.05
C GLU A 64 2.24 2.70 -0.54
N ILE A 65 1.60 1.98 0.36
CA ILE A 65 0.77 0.82 0.07
C ILE A 65 -0.49 0.85 0.92
N TRP A 66 -1.64 0.60 0.30
CA TRP A 66 -2.93 0.63 0.98
C TRP A 66 -3.94 -0.27 0.27
N SER A 67 -4.99 -0.66 0.98
CA SER A 67 -6.14 -1.36 0.42
C SER A 67 -7.30 -0.40 0.24
N ALA A 68 -8.07 -0.54 -0.84
CA ALA A 68 -9.32 0.17 -1.04
C ALA A 68 -10.34 -0.74 -1.73
N ALA A 69 -11.64 -0.47 -1.51
CA ALA A 69 -12.70 -1.17 -2.22
C ALA A 69 -12.58 -0.87 -3.73
N SER A 70 -12.69 -1.92 -4.54
CA SER A 70 -12.88 -1.79 -5.99
C SER A 70 -14.37 -1.58 -6.25
N ASP A 71 -14.72 -0.44 -6.85
CA ASP A 71 -16.05 -0.14 -7.37
C ASP A 71 -16.27 -0.83 -8.73
#